data_AF-A0A379B1B4-F1
#
_entry.id   AF-A0A379B1B4-F1
#
_cell.length_a   1.000
_cell.length_b   1.000
_cell.length_c   1.000
_cell.angle_alpha   90.00
_cell.angle_beta   90.00
_cell.angle_gamma   90.00
#
_symmetry.space_group_name_H-M   'P 1'
#
loop_
_entity.id
_entity.type
_entity.pdbx_description
1 polymer ?
#
loop_
_entity_poly.entity_id
_entity_poly.type
_entity_poly.pdbx_seq_one_letter_code
_entity_poly.pdbx_strand_id
1 'polypeptide(L)'
;MTKYTQRFKQQVLDFYHQNGKNRSLTRQYFQLPQRTLARWIAKFNHNGINGLAVLGKKRYYSVEFKLRGCSRLALNFTPFSQYF
;
A
#
# COMPACT_ATOMS: atom_id res chain seq x y z
N MET A 1 -4.10 8.90 19.99
CA MET A 1 -5.32 9.15 19.20
C MET A 1 -4.97 9.38 17.74
N THR A 2 -5.59 8.66 16.80
CA THR A 2 -5.47 9.00 15.37
C THR A 2 -6.44 10.13 15.03
N LYS A 3 -5.91 11.31 14.70
CA LYS A 3 -6.66 12.52 14.31
C LYS A 3 -7.67 12.30 13.16
N TYR A 4 -7.48 11.25 12.36
CA TYR A 4 -8.29 10.96 11.17
C TYR A 4 -8.86 9.53 11.24
N THR A 5 -10.18 9.41 11.10
CA THR A 5 -10.90 8.14 11.06
C THR A 5 -10.67 7.40 9.75
N GLN A 6 -10.89 6.09 9.73
CA GLN A 6 -10.72 5.27 8.53
C GLN A 6 -11.62 5.73 7.39
N ARG A 7 -12.89 6.00 7.68
CA ARG A 7 -13.88 6.48 6.70
C ARG A 7 -13.43 7.78 6.05
N PHE A 8 -12.91 8.73 6.85
CA PHE A 8 -12.41 9.99 6.32
C PHE A 8 -11.23 9.78 5.35
N LYS A 9 -10.27 8.92 5.69
CA LYS A 9 -9.15 8.60 4.79
C LYS A 9 -9.60 7.99 3.47
N GLN A 10 -10.67 7.19 3.51
CA GLN A 10 -11.24 6.56 2.33
C GLN A 10 -11.89 7.60 1.42
N GLN A 11 -12.72 8.49 1.97
CA GLN A 11 -13.32 9.60 1.21
C GLN A 11 -12.27 10.48 0.52
N VAL A 12 -11.16 10.75 1.20
CA VAL A 12 -10.04 11.53 0.63
C VAL A 12 -9.40 10.83 -0.57
N LEU A 13 -9.24 9.50 -0.50
CA LEU A 13 -8.65 8.72 -1.59
C LEU A 13 -9.61 8.51 -2.76
N ASP A 14 -10.90 8.34 -2.48
CA ASP A 14 -11.93 8.23 -3.51
C ASP A 14 -11.99 9.53 -4.33
N PHE A 15 -12.02 10.68 -3.64
CA PHE A 15 -11.94 11.99 -4.28
C PHE A 15 -10.63 12.18 -5.06
N TYR A 16 -9.50 11.72 -4.52
CA TYR A 16 -8.21 11.75 -5.22
C TYR A 16 -8.24 10.93 -6.52
N HIS A 17 -8.87 9.77 -6.54
CA HIS A 17 -9.01 8.96 -7.76
C HIS A 17 -9.97 9.57 -8.78
N GLN A 18 -11.12 10.09 -8.33
CA GLN A 18 -12.10 10.74 -9.20
C GLN A 18 -11.55 12.00 -9.89
N ASN A 19 -10.71 12.77 -9.20
CA ASN A 19 -10.09 13.98 -9.73
C ASN A 19 -8.73 13.74 -10.42
N GLY A 20 -8.56 12.57 -11.05
CA GLY A 20 -7.37 12.28 -11.86
C GLY A 20 -6.06 12.23 -11.08
N LYS A 21 -6.08 11.85 -9.79
CA LYS A 21 -4.91 11.77 -8.91
C LYS A 21 -4.23 13.12 -8.66
N ASN A 22 -4.99 14.22 -8.66
CA ASN A 22 -4.47 15.54 -8.37
C ASN A 22 -4.27 15.77 -6.85
N ARG A 23 -3.01 15.68 -6.40
CA ARG A 23 -2.65 15.85 -4.98
C ARG A 23 -2.91 17.25 -4.44
N SER A 24 -2.70 18.28 -5.24
CA SER A 24 -2.86 19.68 -4.80
C SER A 24 -4.32 20.00 -4.56
N LEU A 25 -5.20 19.59 -5.48
CA LEU A 25 -6.64 19.79 -5.40
C LEU A 25 -7.24 19.04 -4.19
N THR A 26 -6.89 17.76 -4.01
CA THR A 26 -7.32 16.98 -2.84
C THR A 26 -6.87 17.63 -1.52
N ARG A 27 -5.65 18.15 -1.46
CA ARG A 27 -5.16 18.82 -0.24
C ARG A 27 -5.91 20.09 0.07
N GLN A 28 -6.19 20.93 -0.93
CA GLN A 28 -6.92 22.18 -0.73
C GLN A 28 -8.35 21.89 -0.28
N TYR A 29 -9.02 20.94 -0.92
CA TYR A 29 -10.40 20.56 -0.59
C TYR A 29 -10.54 20.05 0.85
N PHE A 30 -9.66 19.15 1.29
CA PHE A 30 -9.70 18.57 2.64
C PHE A 30 -8.82 19.29 3.66
N GLN A 31 -8.18 20.40 3.27
CA GLN A 31 -7.22 21.17 4.08
C GLN A 31 -6.15 20.27 4.74
N LEU A 32 -5.58 19.35 3.96
CA LEU A 32 -4.64 18.35 4.44
C LEU A 32 -3.18 18.77 4.28
N PRO A 33 -2.31 18.47 5.27
CA PRO A 33 -0.87 18.62 5.11
C PRO A 33 -0.34 17.72 4.00
N GLN A 34 0.62 18.23 3.23
CA GLN A 34 1.26 17.48 2.12
C GLN A 34 1.76 16.10 2.55
N ARG A 35 2.50 16.07 3.67
CA ARG A 35 3.07 14.86 4.25
C ARG A 35 2.01 13.81 4.58
N THR A 36 0.81 14.24 4.98
CA THR A 36 -0.26 13.33 5.40
C THR A 36 -0.84 12.63 4.18
N LEU A 37 -1.20 13.38 3.14
CA LEU A 37 -1.75 12.81 1.91
C LEU A 37 -0.73 11.89 1.22
N ALA A 38 0.54 12.31 1.13
CA ALA A 38 1.60 11.49 0.53
C ALA A 38 1.77 10.13 1.25
N ARG A 39 1.76 10.14 2.58
CA ARG A 39 1.84 8.90 3.39
C ARG A 39 0.63 7.98 3.15
N TRP A 40 -0.57 8.54 3.01
CA TRP A 40 -1.77 7.75 2.76
C TRP A 40 -1.77 7.12 1.37
N ILE A 41 -1.37 7.87 0.34
CA ILE A 41 -1.20 7.36 -1.03
C ILE A 41 -0.15 6.24 -1.06
N ALA A 42 1.00 6.43 -0.40
CA ALA A 42 2.04 5.40 -0.34
C ALA A 42 1.54 4.11 0.34
N LYS A 43 0.83 4.24 1.47
CA LYS A 43 0.23 3.09 2.16
C LYS A 43 -0.86 2.41 1.35
N PHE A 44 -1.66 3.18 0.62
CA PHE A 44 -2.68 2.65 -0.29
C PHE A 44 -2.03 1.88 -1.45
N ASN A 45 -0.98 2.41 -2.07
CA ASN A 45 -0.30 1.73 -3.16
C ASN A 45 0.38 0.42 -2.71
N HIS A 46 0.85 0.35 -1.47
CA HIS A 46 1.53 -0.84 -0.94
C HIS A 46 0.56 -1.91 -0.38
N ASN A 47 -0.50 -1.49 0.33
CA ASN A 47 -1.39 -2.39 1.09
C ASN A 47 -2.88 -2.25 0.72
N GLY A 48 -3.23 -1.46 -0.28
CA GLY A 48 -4.62 -1.11 -0.59
C GLY A 48 -5.33 -0.41 0.57
N ILE A 49 -6.66 -0.52 0.61
CA ILE A 49 -7.51 0.08 1.66
C ILE A 49 -7.12 -0.41 3.07
N ASN A 50 -6.60 -1.64 3.16
CA ASN A 50 -6.16 -2.28 4.40
C ASN A 50 -4.94 -1.59 5.02
N GLY A 51 -4.14 -0.88 4.22
CA GLY A 51 -2.99 -0.08 4.66
C GLY A 51 -3.37 1.21 5.39
N LEU A 52 -4.58 1.73 5.15
CA LEU A 52 -5.07 2.95 5.78
C LEU A 52 -5.73 2.70 7.12
N ALA A 53 -6.18 1.46 7.34
CA ALA A 53 -6.84 1.01 8.56
C ALA A 53 -6.03 1.42 9.79
N VAL A 54 -6.70 2.06 10.74
CA VAL A 54 -6.13 2.28 12.07
C VAL A 54 -5.98 0.89 12.69
N LEU A 55 -4.75 0.37 12.68
CA LEU A 55 -4.40 -0.89 13.33
C LEU A 55 -4.56 -0.71 14.84
N GLY A 56 -5.78 -0.94 15.32
CA GLY A 56 -6.13 -0.81 16.73
C GLY A 56 -5.42 -1.82 17.64
N LYS A 57 -4.94 -2.95 17.11
CA LYS A 57 -4.23 -3.99 17.88
C LYS A 57 -3.21 -4.72 16.98
N LYS A 58 -2.10 -5.17 17.58
CA LYS A 58 -1.03 -5.99 16.97
C LYS A 58 -1.61 -6.99 15.97
N ARG A 59 -1.27 -6.88 14.68
CA ARG A 59 -1.57 -7.96 13.71
C ARG A 59 -0.49 -9.03 13.83
N TYR A 60 -0.90 -10.24 14.19
CA TYR A 60 -0.14 -11.46 13.99
C TYR A 60 0.20 -11.55 12.50
N TYR A 61 1.49 -11.52 12.16
CA TYR A 61 1.97 -11.59 10.78
C TYR A 61 1.84 -13.04 10.31
N SER A 62 0.99 -13.34 9.32
CA SER A 62 0.97 -14.67 8.71
C SER A 62 2.24 -14.89 7.88
N VAL A 63 2.91 -16.02 8.11
CA VAL A 63 4.20 -16.44 7.54
C VAL A 63 4.20 -16.39 6.01
N GLU A 64 3.06 -16.65 5.38
CA GLU A 64 2.80 -16.54 3.93
C GLU A 64 3.27 -15.20 3.32
N PHE A 65 3.18 -14.08 4.07
CA PHE A 65 3.60 -12.77 3.55
C PHE A 65 5.13 -12.60 3.48
N LYS A 66 5.89 -13.32 4.32
CA LYS A 66 7.37 -13.33 4.24
C LYS A 66 7.88 -14.16 3.06
N LEU A 67 7.12 -15.17 2.61
CA LEU A 67 7.58 -16.10 1.57
C LEU A 67 7.58 -15.49 0.16
N ARG A 68 6.77 -14.46 -0.12
CA ARG A 68 6.76 -13.78 -1.43
C ARG A 68 8.00 -12.94 -1.75
N GLY A 69 8.93 -12.80 -0.81
CA GLY A 69 10.25 -12.17 -1.04
C GLY A 69 11.37 -13.13 -1.45
N CYS A 70 11.16 -14.46 -1.41
CA CYS A 70 12.19 -15.48 -1.64
C CYS A 70 11.84 -16.48 -2.76
N SER A 71 10.98 -16.13 -3.70
CA SER A 71 10.57 -17.02 -4.80
C SER A 71 10.82 -16.43 -6.19
N ARG A 72 11.91 -15.67 -6.36
CA ARG A 72 12.37 -15.22 -7.69
C ARG A 72 13.87 -15.46 -7.90
N LEU A 73 14.34 -16.65 -7.52
CA LEU A 73 15.64 -17.19 -7.96
C LEU A 73 15.55 -18.70 -8.28
N ALA A 74 14.36 -19.21 -8.59
CA ALA A 74 14.17 -20.60 -9.03
C ALA A 74 13.57 -20.65 -10.44
N LEU A 75 14.17 -19.92 -11.38
CA LEU A 75 14.01 -20.18 -12.80
C LEU A 75 15.37 -19.97 -13.45
N ASN A 76 16.18 -21.03 -13.47
CA ASN A 76 17.15 -21.39 -14.50
C ASN A 76 17.87 -22.67 -14.04
N PHE A 77 17.12 -23.77 -13.99
CA PHE A 77 17.71 -25.11 -14.00
C PHE A 77 17.14 -25.83 -15.22
N THR A 78 17.71 -25.53 -16.38
CA THR A 78 17.61 -26.41 -17.54
C THR A 78 18.57 -27.56 -17.29
N PRO A 79 18.12 -28.83 -17.17
CA PRO A 79 19.02 -29.94 -17.05
C PRO A 79 19.62 -30.21 -18.44
N PHE A 80 20.87 -29.80 -18.65
CA PHE A 80 21.61 -30.26 -19.81
C PHE A 80 22.20 -31.63 -19.48
N SER A 81 21.51 -32.66 -19.97
CA SER A 81 22.06 -34.00 -20.12
C SER A 81 23.31 -33.96 -21.00
N GLN A 82 24.35 -34.68 -20.56
CA GLN A 82 25.27 -35.44 -21.42
C GLN A 82 26.23 -34.66 -22.32
N TYR A 83 27.50 -34.56 -21.90
CA TYR A 83 28.68 -34.83 -22.74
C TYR A 83 29.86 -35.26 -21.85
N PHE A 84 30.27 -36.53 -22.04
CA PHE A 84 31.52 -37.22 -21.68
C PHE A 84 32.15 -37.04 -20.30
#